data_AF-A0A9N7RRE6-F1
#
_entry.id   AF-A0A9N7RRE6-F1
#
_cell.length_a   1.000
_cell.length_b   1.000
_cell.length_c   1.000
_cell.angle_alpha   90.00
_cell.angle_beta   90.00
_cell.angle_gamma   90.00
#
_symmetry.space_group_name_H-M   'P 1'
#
loop_
_entity.id
_entity.type
_entity.pdbx_description
1 polymer ?
#
loop_
_entity_poly.entity_id
_entity_poly.type
_entity_poly.pdbx_seq_one_letter_code
_entity_poly.pdbx_strand_id
1 'polypeptide(L)'
;MNVTESEGHMEFVIKETSGKSFVVIHDVVLNTSTCSCKHFELYGWLCRHVFVVLKDLGFDLIPSAHIMSRWTKQAISNPMFHVLDSVDAQCTQADDIKRLLNKLWSDIHICIGLSEPCVDHLIEFSKIVEAYKIKLLSAQTGDTSITDAMNIGKEHQFESFVGMSAPQEVNIHPPTQSKNKGSGKRLKSAKEKGIEGSQKKRRTCKSCGEMAGHNARTCPMKQHAYQSNPTEVDE
;
A
#
# COMPACT_ATOMS: atom_id res chain seq x y z
N MET A 1 -14.28 25.32 -20.59
CA MET A 1 -12.84 25.05 -20.70
C MET A 1 -12.21 26.37 -21.12
N ASN A 2 -11.16 26.81 -20.42
CA ASN A 2 -10.41 28.00 -20.83
C ASN A 2 -9.08 27.52 -21.39
N VAL A 3 -8.67 28.08 -22.53
CA VAL A 3 -7.46 27.69 -23.26
C VAL A 3 -6.51 28.87 -23.33
N THR A 4 -5.25 28.65 -23.00
CA THR A 4 -4.17 29.61 -23.23
C THR A 4 -3.04 28.92 -24.00
N GLU A 5 -2.57 29.58 -25.06
CA GLU A 5 -1.57 29.03 -25.96
C GLU A 5 -0.26 29.81 -25.80
N SER A 6 0.84 29.08 -25.59
CA SER A 6 2.19 29.63 -25.46
C SER A 6 3.19 28.65 -26.06
N GLU A 7 4.08 29.12 -26.94
CA GLU A 7 5.22 28.39 -27.54
C GLU A 7 5.13 26.84 -27.47
N GLY A 8 4.26 26.27 -28.32
CA GLY A 8 4.14 24.81 -28.51
C GLY A 8 3.32 24.06 -27.44
N HIS A 9 2.79 24.75 -26.44
CA HIS A 9 1.98 24.20 -25.37
C HIS A 9 0.59 24.85 -25.32
N MET A 10 -0.44 24.02 -25.19
CA MET A 10 -1.81 24.46 -24.90
C MET A 10 -2.16 24.08 -23.46
N GLU A 11 -2.57 25.07 -22.68
CA GLU A 11 -3.04 24.87 -21.31
C GLU A 11 -4.58 24.88 -21.27
N PHE A 12 -5.17 23.91 -20.57
CA PHE A 12 -6.60 23.72 -20.41
C PHE A 12 -6.99 23.68 -18.95
N VAL A 13 -7.96 24.51 -18.55
CA VAL A 13 -8.55 24.45 -17.21
C VAL A 13 -9.86 23.66 -17.22
N ILE A 14 -9.85 22.49 -16.57
CA ILE A 14 -10.99 21.57 -16.44
C ILE A 14 -11.63 21.73 -15.05
N LYS A 15 -12.90 22.10 -15.00
CA LYS A 15 -13.68 22.18 -13.75
C LYS A 15 -14.57 20.97 -13.59
N GLU A 16 -14.54 20.36 -12.42
CA GLU A 16 -15.42 19.26 -12.06
C GLU A 16 -16.73 19.72 -11.42
N THR A 17 -17.72 18.83 -11.39
CA THR A 17 -18.96 19.01 -10.64
C THR A 17 -18.73 19.20 -9.13
N SER A 18 -17.60 18.70 -8.61
CA SER A 18 -17.17 18.90 -7.22
C SER A 18 -16.65 20.31 -6.92
N GLY A 19 -16.52 21.17 -7.94
CA GLY A 19 -15.93 22.51 -7.83
C GLY A 19 -14.40 22.53 -7.93
N LYS A 20 -13.74 21.37 -7.92
CA LYS A 20 -12.28 21.27 -8.11
C LYS A 20 -11.89 21.59 -9.56
N SER A 21 -10.79 22.30 -9.73
CA SER A 21 -10.20 22.60 -11.03
C SER A 21 -8.87 21.88 -11.23
N PHE A 22 -8.65 21.39 -12.44
CA PHE A 22 -7.44 20.71 -12.86
C PHE A 22 -6.87 21.41 -14.10
N VAL A 23 -5.56 21.45 -14.19
CA VAL A 23 -4.83 22.03 -15.31
C VAL A 23 -4.26 20.90 -16.13
N VAL A 24 -4.56 20.89 -17.41
CA VAL A 24 -4.01 19.95 -18.38
C VAL A 24 -3.14 20.74 -19.35
N ILE A 25 -1.89 20.33 -19.51
CA ILE A 25 -0.95 20.94 -20.46
C ILE A 25 -0.75 19.93 -21.57
N HIS A 26 -1.02 20.35 -22.81
CA HIS A 26 -0.77 19.57 -24.01
C HIS A 26 0.42 20.15 -24.78
N ASP A 27 1.46 19.35 -24.95
CA ASP A 27 2.57 19.61 -25.86
C ASP A 27 2.15 19.20 -27.27
N VAL A 28 2.03 20.19 -28.16
CA VAL A 28 1.61 20.04 -29.55
C VAL A 28 2.65 19.31 -30.39
N VAL A 29 3.93 19.46 -30.05
CA VAL A 29 5.05 18.87 -30.80
C VAL A 29 5.14 17.38 -30.51
N LEU A 30 5.07 17.01 -29.24
CA LEU A 30 5.15 15.62 -28.79
C LEU A 30 3.80 14.90 -28.82
N ASN A 31 2.70 15.62 -29.07
CA ASN A 31 1.33 15.15 -28.88
C ASN A 31 1.11 14.53 -27.51
N THR A 32 1.72 15.14 -26.47
CA THR A 32 1.62 14.61 -25.11
C THR A 32 0.83 15.52 -24.18
N SER A 33 -0.01 14.92 -23.34
CA SER A 33 -0.80 15.64 -22.35
C SER A 33 -0.41 15.25 -20.92
N THR A 34 -0.21 16.25 -20.07
CA THR A 34 0.02 16.05 -18.62
C THR A 34 -1.09 16.74 -17.83
N CYS A 35 -1.48 16.18 -16.69
CA CYS A 35 -2.54 16.75 -15.85
C CYS A 35 -2.05 16.96 -14.42
N SER A 36 -2.49 18.05 -13.79
CA SER A 36 -2.20 18.35 -12.40
C SER A 36 -2.72 17.30 -11.40
N CYS A 37 -3.63 16.41 -11.82
CA CYS A 37 -4.09 15.30 -10.99
C CYS A 37 -3.09 14.14 -10.86
N LYS A 38 -2.02 14.13 -11.68
CA LYS A 38 -0.94 13.13 -11.65
C LYS A 38 -1.36 11.65 -11.82
N HIS A 39 -2.51 11.42 -12.46
CA HIS A 39 -3.09 10.07 -12.55
C HIS A 39 -2.28 9.15 -13.46
N PHE A 40 -1.72 9.70 -14.54
CA PHE A 40 -0.89 8.94 -15.46
C PHE A 40 0.44 8.55 -14.80
N GLU A 41 1.05 9.46 -14.05
CA GLU A 41 2.28 9.20 -13.30
C GLU A 41 2.06 8.18 -12.16
N LEU A 42 0.88 8.19 -11.52
CA LEU A 42 0.56 7.28 -10.41
C LEU A 42 0.10 5.89 -10.85
N TYR A 43 -0.69 5.81 -11.93
CA TYR A 43 -1.38 4.58 -12.32
C TYR A 43 -1.01 4.09 -13.73
N GLY A 44 -0.41 4.94 -14.54
CA GLY A 44 0.01 4.60 -15.90
C GLY A 44 -1.09 4.64 -16.94
N TRP A 45 -2.24 5.24 -16.62
CA TRP A 45 -3.34 5.47 -17.57
C TRP A 45 -3.88 6.89 -17.46
N LEU A 46 -4.44 7.39 -18.55
CA LEU A 46 -4.95 8.76 -18.63
C LEU A 46 -6.13 8.99 -17.67
N CYS A 47 -6.18 10.16 -17.04
CA CYS A 47 -7.36 10.58 -16.29
C CYS A 47 -8.46 11.10 -17.23
N ARG A 48 -9.67 11.20 -16.69
CA ARG A 48 -10.81 11.85 -17.37
C ARG A 48 -10.49 13.26 -17.88
N HIS A 49 -9.63 14.03 -17.20
CA HIS A 49 -9.32 15.40 -17.60
C HIS A 49 -8.55 15.44 -18.91
N VAL A 50 -7.55 14.56 -19.05
CA VAL A 50 -6.78 14.43 -20.30
C VAL A 50 -7.66 13.89 -21.41
N PHE A 51 -8.54 12.93 -21.13
CA PHE A 51 -9.48 12.43 -22.15
C PHE A 51 -10.37 13.51 -22.74
N VAL A 52 -10.85 14.45 -21.91
CA VAL A 52 -11.63 15.60 -22.42
C VAL A 52 -10.78 16.46 -23.34
N VAL A 53 -9.54 16.77 -22.95
CA VAL A 53 -8.62 17.55 -23.80
C VAL A 53 -8.32 16.85 -25.13
N LEU A 54 -7.98 15.56 -25.12
CA LEU A 54 -7.71 14.82 -26.35
C LEU A 54 -8.93 14.79 -27.28
N LYS A 55 -10.13 14.65 -26.71
CA LYS A 55 -11.39 14.70 -27.48
C LYS A 55 -11.60 16.08 -28.11
N ASP A 56 -11.39 17.15 -27.35
CA ASP A 56 -11.56 18.53 -27.84
C ASP A 56 -10.51 18.89 -28.92
N LEU A 57 -9.34 18.26 -28.85
CA LEU A 57 -8.28 18.35 -29.87
C LEU A 57 -8.48 17.43 -31.08
N GLY A 58 -9.55 16.62 -31.10
CA GLY A 58 -9.89 15.77 -32.23
C GLY A 58 -9.02 14.50 -32.38
N PHE A 59 -8.41 14.01 -31.29
CA PHE A 59 -7.70 12.74 -31.33
C PHE A 59 -8.69 11.55 -31.37
N ASP A 60 -8.67 10.80 -32.47
CA ASP A 60 -9.44 9.55 -32.60
C ASP A 60 -8.77 8.37 -31.88
N LEU A 61 -7.46 8.46 -31.66
CA LEU A 61 -6.64 7.45 -30.99
C LEU A 61 -5.84 8.08 -29.86
N ILE A 62 -5.64 7.32 -28.78
CA ILE A 62 -4.75 7.73 -27.70
C ILE A 62 -3.31 7.82 -28.24
N PRO A 63 -2.60 8.94 -28.07
CA PRO A 63 -1.20 9.06 -28.48
C PRO A 63 -0.36 7.92 -27.91
N SER A 64 0.54 7.36 -28.73
CA SER A 64 1.36 6.21 -28.34
C SER A 64 2.22 6.46 -27.10
N ALA A 65 2.63 7.72 -26.86
CA ALA A 65 3.32 8.16 -25.66
C ALA A 65 2.54 7.91 -24.35
N HIS A 66 1.23 7.78 -24.42
CA HIS A 66 0.34 7.47 -23.29
C HIS A 66 -0.04 5.99 -23.18
N ILE A 67 0.45 5.16 -24.09
CA ILE A 67 0.24 3.70 -24.06
C ILE A 67 1.46 3.06 -23.42
N MET A 68 1.40 2.82 -22.11
CA MET A 68 2.48 2.12 -21.43
C MET A 68 2.51 0.63 -21.82
N SER A 69 3.72 0.10 -21.95
CA SER A 69 3.97 -1.32 -22.28
C SER A 69 3.16 -2.29 -21.41
N ARG A 70 3.02 -2.01 -20.10
CA ARG A 70 2.25 -2.83 -19.15
C ARG A 70 0.76 -3.00 -19.52
N TRP A 71 0.21 -2.11 -20.33
CA TRP A 71 -1.19 -2.12 -20.78
C TRP A 71 -1.37 -2.67 -22.20
N THR A 72 -0.29 -3.16 -22.82
CA THR A 72 -0.33 -3.77 -24.15
C THR A 72 -0.44 -5.29 -24.05
N LYS A 73 -0.87 -5.96 -25.13
CA LYS A 73 -0.89 -7.44 -25.21
C LYS A 73 0.50 -8.07 -25.01
N GLN A 74 1.55 -7.30 -25.28
CA GLN A 74 2.97 -7.67 -25.14
C GLN A 74 3.53 -7.31 -23.75
N ALA A 75 2.68 -7.00 -22.77
CA ALA A 75 3.11 -6.73 -21.39
C ALA A 75 3.85 -7.90 -20.72
N ILE A 76 3.73 -9.12 -21.27
CA ILE A 76 4.42 -10.32 -20.78
C ILE A 76 5.82 -10.44 -21.41
N SER A 77 6.04 -9.86 -22.61
CA SER A 77 7.33 -9.88 -23.30
C SER A 77 8.23 -8.69 -22.95
N ASN A 78 7.64 -7.61 -22.41
CA ASN A 78 8.37 -6.43 -21.97
C ASN A 78 8.39 -6.36 -20.44
N PRO A 79 9.55 -6.17 -19.79
CA PRO A 79 9.59 -6.02 -18.34
C PRO A 79 8.67 -4.89 -17.88
N MET A 80 7.94 -5.13 -16.78
CA MET A 80 7.00 -4.16 -16.17
C MET A 80 7.61 -2.80 -15.87
N PHE A 81 8.95 -2.71 -15.82
CA PHE A 81 9.71 -1.49 -15.68
C PHE A 81 10.69 -1.36 -16.84
N HIS A 82 10.52 -0.30 -17.64
CA HIS A 82 11.65 0.30 -18.33
C HIS A 82 12.52 0.88 -17.21
N VAL A 83 13.54 0.15 -16.77
CA VAL A 83 14.60 0.76 -15.96
C VAL A 83 15.33 1.70 -16.93
N LEU A 84 14.76 2.89 -17.14
CA LEU A 84 15.57 4.03 -17.51
C LEU A 84 16.65 4.08 -16.44
N ASP A 85 17.91 4.13 -16.87
CA ASP A 85 19.06 4.36 -16.01
C ASP A 85 18.88 5.72 -15.31
N SER A 86 18.03 5.77 -14.29
CA SER A 86 18.03 6.83 -13.30
C SER A 86 19.22 6.54 -12.42
N VAL A 87 20.32 7.21 -12.76
CA VAL A 87 21.51 7.32 -11.95
C VAL A 87 21.08 7.82 -10.57
N ASP A 88 21.07 6.93 -9.59
CA ASP A 88 21.25 7.33 -8.20
C ASP A 88 22.55 6.70 -7.72
N ALA A 89 23.54 7.55 -7.45
CA ALA A 89 24.92 7.16 -7.15
C ALA A 89 25.07 6.68 -5.70
N GLN A 90 24.07 5.96 -5.17
CA GLN A 90 24.01 5.50 -3.79
C GLN A 90 23.35 4.11 -3.70
N CYS A 91 23.77 3.16 -4.53
CA CYS A 91 23.33 1.77 -4.39
C CYS A 91 24.39 0.91 -3.69
N THR A 92 23.93 0.11 -2.73
CA THR A 92 24.74 -0.92 -2.06
C THR A 92 24.76 -2.20 -2.90
N GLN A 93 25.70 -3.13 -2.67
CA GLN A 93 25.83 -4.39 -3.44
C GLN A 93 24.52 -5.20 -3.58
N ALA A 94 23.58 -5.05 -2.65
CA ALA A 94 22.27 -5.72 -2.70
C ALA A 94 21.36 -5.20 -3.83
N ASP A 95 21.56 -3.96 -4.28
CA ASP A 95 20.78 -3.34 -5.35
C ASP A 95 21.32 -3.71 -6.74
N ASP A 96 22.62 -3.93 -6.87
CA ASP A 96 23.26 -4.41 -8.10
C ASP A 96 22.77 -5.81 -8.48
N ILE A 97 22.65 -6.70 -7.50
CA ILE A 97 22.10 -8.06 -7.71
C ILE A 97 20.66 -7.97 -8.20
N LYS A 98 19.82 -7.14 -7.58
CA LYS A 98 18.41 -6.98 -8.00
C LYS A 98 18.31 -6.40 -9.41
N ARG A 99 19.16 -5.42 -9.75
CA ARG A 99 19.22 -4.85 -11.10
C ARG A 99 19.63 -5.89 -12.14
N LEU A 100 20.67 -6.67 -11.85
CA LEU A 100 21.13 -7.76 -12.70
C LEU A 100 20.06 -8.85 -12.86
N LEU A 101 19.38 -9.24 -11.78
CA LEU A 101 18.28 -10.20 -11.83
C LEU A 101 17.14 -9.69 -12.71
N ASN A 102 16.71 -8.44 -12.53
CA ASN A 102 15.64 -7.86 -13.34
C ASN A 102 16.02 -7.79 -14.82
N LYS A 103 17.27 -7.42 -15.12
CA LYS A 103 17.77 -7.43 -16.49
C LYS A 103 17.79 -8.84 -17.08
N LEU A 104 18.32 -9.82 -16.35
CA LEU A 104 18.37 -11.22 -16.79
C LEU A 104 16.98 -11.78 -17.04
N TRP A 105 16.03 -11.51 -16.15
CA TRP A 105 14.63 -11.90 -16.34
C TRP A 105 14.04 -11.31 -17.61
N SER A 106 14.27 -10.03 -17.84
CA SER A 106 13.82 -9.33 -19.06
C SER A 106 14.38 -9.99 -20.32
N ASP A 107 15.69 -10.21 -20.35
CA ASP A 107 16.38 -10.79 -21.49
C ASP A 107 15.89 -12.24 -21.76
N ILE A 108 15.66 -13.05 -20.72
CA ILE A 108 15.07 -14.41 -20.85
C ILE A 108 13.65 -14.34 -21.45
N HIS A 109 12.80 -13.45 -20.95
CA HIS A 109 11.44 -13.30 -21.45
C HIS A 109 11.40 -12.86 -22.92
N ILE A 110 12.30 -11.96 -23.33
CA ILE A 110 12.46 -11.56 -24.73
C ILE A 110 12.85 -12.77 -25.59
N CYS A 111 13.85 -13.55 -25.16
CA CYS A 111 14.28 -14.75 -25.88
C CYS A 111 13.14 -15.77 -26.06
N ILE A 112 12.30 -15.96 -25.04
CA ILE A 112 11.12 -16.84 -25.13
C ILE A 112 10.13 -16.31 -26.17
N GLY A 113 9.79 -15.02 -26.11
CA GLY A 113 8.86 -14.41 -27.07
C GLY A 113 9.37 -14.43 -28.52
N LEU A 114 10.67 -14.20 -28.73
CA LEU A 114 11.29 -14.29 -30.06
C LEU A 114 11.36 -15.74 -30.59
N SER A 115 11.48 -16.71 -29.70
CA SER A 115 11.55 -18.14 -30.06
C SER A 115 10.17 -18.78 -30.25
N GLU A 116 9.11 -18.20 -29.68
CA GLU A 116 7.73 -18.72 -29.71
C GLU A 116 7.25 -19.19 -31.11
N PRO A 117 7.56 -18.49 -32.22
CA PRO A 117 7.11 -18.92 -33.56
C PRO A 117 7.86 -20.13 -34.13
N CYS A 118 8.96 -20.58 -33.50
CA CYS A 118 9.83 -21.64 -34.00
C CYS A 118 10.17 -22.67 -32.91
N VAL A 119 9.63 -23.88 -33.06
CA VAL A 119 9.84 -24.97 -32.09
C VAL A 119 11.32 -25.33 -31.93
N ASP A 120 12.10 -25.28 -33.01
CA ASP A 120 13.54 -25.59 -32.97
C ASP A 120 14.31 -24.58 -32.11
N HIS A 121 13.99 -23.28 -32.22
CA HIS A 121 14.59 -22.24 -31.38
C HIS A 121 14.20 -22.39 -29.90
N LEU A 122 12.95 -22.79 -29.61
CA LEU A 122 12.53 -23.09 -28.23
C LEU A 122 13.29 -24.28 -27.65
N ILE A 123 13.50 -25.33 -28.44
CA ILE A 123 14.29 -26.51 -28.03
C ILE A 123 15.75 -26.10 -27.76
N GLU A 124 16.34 -25.29 -28.63
CA GLU A 124 17.71 -24.81 -28.46
C GLU A 124 17.86 -23.93 -27.21
N PHE A 125 16.96 -22.96 -27.03
CA PHE A 125 16.97 -22.09 -25.85
C PHE A 125 16.78 -22.88 -24.55
N SER A 126 15.86 -23.86 -24.55
CA SER A 126 15.65 -24.77 -23.41
C SER A 126 16.92 -25.54 -23.05
N LYS A 127 17.65 -26.07 -24.04
CA LYS A 127 18.94 -26.75 -23.82
C LYS A 127 19.99 -25.84 -23.20
N ILE A 128 20.06 -24.58 -23.63
CA ILE A 128 21.00 -23.60 -23.08
C ILE A 128 20.71 -23.32 -21.61
N VAL A 129 19.43 -23.10 -21.26
CA VAL A 129 19.01 -22.85 -19.88
C VAL A 129 19.26 -24.07 -18.98
N GLU A 130 18.95 -25.28 -19.45
CA GLU A 130 19.18 -26.51 -18.69
C GLU A 130 20.69 -26.77 -18.49
N ALA A 131 21.52 -26.53 -19.51
CA ALA A 131 22.97 -26.68 -19.40
C ALA A 131 23.55 -25.72 -18.34
N TYR A 132 23.08 -24.46 -18.30
CA TYR A 132 23.52 -23.50 -17.30
C TYR A 132 23.04 -23.86 -15.90
N LYS A 133 21.80 -24.36 -15.76
CA LYS A 133 21.26 -24.90 -14.50
C LYS A 133 22.11 -26.05 -13.97
N ILE A 134 22.45 -27.04 -14.81
CA ILE A 134 23.32 -28.16 -14.42
C ILE A 134 24.69 -27.65 -13.97
N LYS A 135 25.26 -26.68 -14.69
CA LYS A 135 26.54 -26.06 -14.32
C LYS A 135 26.47 -25.40 -12.93
N LEU A 136 25.43 -24.63 -12.64
CA LEU A 136 25.24 -23.98 -11.33
C LEU A 136 25.08 -25.00 -10.20
N LEU A 137 24.29 -26.06 -10.42
CA LEU A 137 24.13 -27.15 -9.45
C LEU A 137 25.45 -27.86 -9.18
N SER A 138 26.22 -28.16 -10.22
CA SER A 138 27.53 -28.82 -10.10
C SER A 138 28.58 -27.97 -9.37
N ALA A 139 28.46 -26.64 -9.44
CA ALA A 139 29.35 -25.72 -8.73
C ALA A 139 28.98 -25.56 -7.24
N GLN A 140 27.75 -25.91 -6.85
CA GLN A 140 27.31 -25.92 -5.45
C GLN A 140 27.64 -27.24 -4.74
N THR A 141 27.66 -28.36 -5.44
CA THR A 141 28.11 -29.66 -4.91
C THR A 141 29.60 -29.86 -5.16
N GLY A 142 30.43 -29.25 -4.32
CA GLY A 142 31.74 -29.84 -4.05
C GLY A 142 31.55 -31.21 -3.39
N ASP A 143 31.90 -32.27 -4.12
CA ASP A 143 32.24 -33.61 -3.60
C ASP A 143 31.19 -34.43 -2.84
N THR A 144 29.94 -34.52 -3.33
CA THR A 144 29.08 -35.66 -2.93
C THR A 144 28.27 -36.16 -4.09
N SER A 145 28.34 -37.47 -4.30
CA SER A 145 27.67 -38.24 -5.35
C SER A 145 26.18 -37.93 -5.46
N ILE A 146 25.73 -37.88 -6.72
CA ILE A 146 24.41 -37.48 -7.25
C ILE A 146 23.21 -38.22 -6.64
N THR A 147 23.41 -39.20 -5.75
CA THR A 147 22.34 -40.03 -5.16
C THR A 147 21.73 -39.48 -3.88
N ASP A 148 22.38 -38.55 -3.17
CA ASP A 148 21.90 -38.08 -1.84
C ASP A 148 21.11 -36.75 -1.87
N ALA A 149 21.07 -36.05 -3.00
CA ALA A 149 20.30 -34.80 -3.12
C ALA A 149 18.77 -34.99 -3.03
N MET A 150 18.27 -36.23 -3.18
CA MET A 150 16.86 -36.56 -2.91
C MET A 150 16.55 -36.71 -1.41
N ASN A 151 17.56 -36.70 -0.54
CA ASN A 151 17.42 -36.92 0.90
C ASN A 151 17.92 -35.75 1.76
N ILE A 152 18.13 -34.56 1.19
CA ILE A 152 18.16 -33.33 2.00
C ILE A 152 16.70 -33.11 2.45
N GLY A 153 16.39 -33.53 3.67
CA GLY A 153 15.06 -33.42 4.26
C GLY A 153 14.48 -32.04 3.99
N LYS A 154 13.20 -31.99 3.58
CA LYS A 154 12.50 -30.77 3.16
C LYS A 154 12.68 -29.59 4.12
N GLU A 155 12.93 -29.90 5.39
CA GLU A 155 13.25 -28.98 6.47
C GLU A 155 14.50 -28.14 6.17
N HIS A 156 15.63 -28.77 5.82
CA HIS A 156 16.89 -28.06 5.53
C HIS A 156 16.79 -27.14 4.29
N GLN A 157 15.96 -27.51 3.31
CA GLN A 157 15.67 -26.64 2.17
C GLN A 157 14.86 -25.40 2.58
N PHE A 158 13.89 -25.57 3.49
CA PHE A 158 13.10 -24.47 4.04
C PHE A 158 13.93 -23.54 4.92
N GLU A 159 14.77 -24.09 5.80
CA GLU A 159 15.64 -23.31 6.69
C GLU A 159 16.66 -22.48 5.91
N SER A 160 17.22 -23.04 4.82
CA SER A 160 18.11 -22.33 3.91
C SER A 160 17.42 -21.16 3.20
N PHE A 161 16.17 -21.36 2.74
CA PHE A 161 15.39 -20.33 2.06
C PHE A 161 14.95 -19.20 3.00
N VAL A 162 14.51 -19.54 4.21
CA VAL A 162 13.98 -18.57 5.20
C VAL A 162 15.10 -17.96 6.04
N GLY A 163 16.28 -18.59 6.11
CA GLY A 163 17.44 -18.16 6.90
C GLY A 163 17.25 -18.37 8.41
N MET A 164 16.28 -19.20 8.81
CA MET A 164 15.92 -19.45 10.20
C MET A 164 15.70 -20.95 10.40
N SER A 165 16.29 -21.52 11.45
CA SER A 165 16.00 -22.91 11.82
C SER A 165 14.64 -23.04 12.50
N ALA A 166 13.98 -24.18 12.29
CA ALA A 166 12.70 -24.47 12.92
C ALA A 166 12.90 -24.60 14.45
N PRO A 167 12.10 -23.90 15.27
CA PRO A 167 12.19 -24.05 16.72
C PRO A 167 11.77 -25.47 17.14
N GLN A 168 12.48 -26.06 18.10
CA GLN A 168 12.24 -27.44 18.58
C GLN A 168 10.85 -27.64 19.19
N GLU A 169 10.22 -26.57 19.67
CA GLU A 169 8.89 -26.59 20.27
C GLU A 169 8.06 -25.44 19.72
N VAL A 170 6.93 -25.77 19.07
CA VAL A 170 6.00 -24.79 18.50
C VAL A 170 4.72 -24.80 19.32
N ASN A 171 4.56 -23.82 20.21
CA ASN A 171 3.30 -23.60 20.91
C ASN A 171 2.35 -22.77 20.04
N ILE A 172 1.57 -23.46 19.18
CA ILE A 172 0.54 -22.82 18.36
C ILE A 172 -0.71 -22.61 19.22
N HIS A 173 -0.92 -21.37 19.68
CA HIS A 173 -2.22 -20.98 20.21
C HIS A 173 -3.21 -20.74 19.06
N PRO A 174 -4.50 -21.07 19.24
CA PRO A 174 -5.53 -20.64 18.30
C PRO A 174 -5.43 -19.12 18.09
N PRO A 175 -5.55 -18.62 16.86
CA PRO A 175 -5.61 -17.18 16.63
C PRO A 175 -6.73 -16.60 17.49
N THR A 176 -6.46 -15.44 18.11
CA THR A 176 -7.45 -14.78 18.97
C THR A 176 -8.76 -14.66 18.21
N GLN A 177 -9.83 -15.24 18.74
CA GLN A 177 -11.11 -15.31 18.04
C GLN A 177 -11.58 -13.88 17.71
N SER A 178 -11.57 -13.54 16.42
CA SER A 178 -12.03 -12.24 15.96
C SER A 178 -13.55 -12.21 15.96
N LYS A 179 -14.13 -11.09 16.42
CA LYS A 179 -15.59 -10.89 16.38
C LYS A 179 -16.02 -10.56 14.95
N ASN A 180 -16.28 -11.59 14.16
CA ASN A 180 -16.66 -11.50 12.75
C ASN A 180 -18.14 -11.09 12.51
N LYS A 181 -18.98 -11.01 13.55
CA LYS A 181 -20.40 -10.64 13.45
C LYS A 181 -20.79 -9.53 14.42
N GLY A 182 -20.25 -8.33 14.19
CA GLY A 182 -20.53 -7.15 15.01
C GLY A 182 -20.21 -7.35 16.50
N SER A 183 -20.37 -6.30 17.32
CA SER A 183 -20.08 -6.40 18.76
C SER A 183 -21.06 -7.31 19.53
N GLY A 184 -22.10 -7.86 18.89
CA GLY A 184 -23.29 -8.41 19.57
C GLY A 184 -24.11 -7.37 20.34
N LYS A 185 -23.58 -6.15 20.50
CA LYS A 185 -24.25 -5.01 21.12
C LYS A 185 -25.09 -4.31 20.06
N ARG A 186 -26.38 -4.15 20.34
CA ARG A 186 -27.29 -3.33 19.53
C ARG A 186 -26.72 -1.92 19.38
N LEU A 187 -26.62 -1.44 18.14
CA LEU A 187 -26.32 -0.03 17.85
C LEU A 187 -27.46 0.83 18.38
N LYS A 188 -27.18 1.68 19.39
CA LYS A 188 -28.17 2.63 19.90
C LYS A 188 -28.44 3.72 18.87
N SER A 189 -29.72 4.02 18.63
CA SER A 189 -30.11 5.12 17.74
C SER A 189 -29.75 6.48 18.33
N ALA A 190 -29.70 7.53 17.51
CA ALA A 190 -29.50 8.90 17.99
C ALA A 190 -30.57 9.30 19.02
N LYS A 191 -31.80 8.82 18.86
CA LYS A 191 -32.90 9.02 19.82
C LYS A 191 -32.63 8.32 21.16
N GLU A 192 -32.19 7.06 21.15
CA GLU A 192 -31.85 6.32 22.38
C GLU A 192 -30.69 6.98 23.13
N LYS A 193 -29.64 7.41 22.42
CA LYS A 193 -28.52 8.17 23.02
C LYS A 193 -28.99 9.51 23.59
N GLY A 194 -29.89 10.19 22.88
CA GLY A 194 -30.52 11.44 23.35
C GLY A 194 -31.30 11.25 24.64
N ILE A 195 -32.10 10.16 24.75
CA ILE A 195 -32.89 9.87 25.96
C ILE A 195 -31.99 9.58 27.17
N GLU A 196 -30.94 8.77 27.00
CA GLU A 196 -29.99 8.48 28.09
C GLU A 196 -29.20 9.72 28.52
N GLY A 197 -28.75 10.54 27.57
CA GLY A 197 -28.06 11.80 27.87
C GLY A 197 -28.98 12.86 28.50
N SER A 198 -30.28 12.78 28.24
CA SER A 198 -31.29 13.70 28.79
C SER A 198 -31.74 13.33 30.21
N GLN A 199 -31.34 12.16 30.73
CA GLN A 199 -31.59 11.83 32.12
C GLN A 199 -30.79 12.80 33.01
N LYS A 200 -31.49 13.78 33.58
CA LYS A 200 -30.90 14.74 34.52
C LYS A 200 -30.28 13.94 35.67
N LYS A 201 -28.94 13.99 35.78
CA LYS A 201 -28.23 13.41 36.93
C LYS A 201 -28.85 13.98 38.21
N ARG A 202 -29.27 13.11 39.12
CA ARG A 202 -29.82 13.52 40.41
C ARG A 202 -28.77 14.36 41.14
N ARG A 203 -29.19 15.52 41.67
CA ARG A 203 -28.29 16.47 42.32
C ARG A 203 -27.71 15.84 43.59
N THR A 204 -26.39 15.72 43.64
CA THR A 204 -25.63 15.33 44.84
C THR A 204 -25.24 16.55 45.66
N CYS A 205 -25.10 16.35 46.97
CA CYS A 205 -24.54 17.38 47.84
C CYS A 205 -23.05 17.59 47.51
N LYS A 206 -22.60 18.81 47.21
CA LYS A 206 -21.18 19.11 46.93
C LYS A 206 -20.25 18.90 48.13
N SER A 207 -20.78 18.79 49.35
CA SER A 207 -19.96 18.67 50.57
C SER A 207 -19.74 17.24 51.02
N CYS A 208 -20.73 16.35 50.88
CA CYS A 208 -20.59 14.93 51.24
C CYS A 208 -20.73 13.96 50.06
N GLY A 209 -21.10 14.44 48.87
CA GLY A 209 -21.28 13.61 47.68
C GLY A 209 -22.59 12.82 47.62
N GLU A 210 -23.40 12.80 48.68
CA GLU A 210 -24.59 11.96 48.75
C GLU A 210 -25.81 12.49 47.96
N MET A 211 -26.63 11.58 47.47
CA MET A 211 -27.94 11.85 46.85
C MET A 211 -29.07 11.85 47.90
N ALA A 212 -28.92 12.61 48.98
CA ALA A 212 -29.80 12.55 50.15
C ALA A 212 -30.69 13.79 50.33
N GLY A 213 -31.16 14.41 49.24
CA GLY A 213 -32.17 15.48 49.26
C GLY A 213 -31.73 16.83 49.85
N HIS A 214 -30.47 16.98 50.23
CA HIS A 214 -29.90 18.20 50.82
C HIS A 214 -28.81 18.80 49.91
N ASN A 215 -28.46 20.08 50.14
CA ASN A 215 -27.40 20.76 49.39
C ASN A 215 -26.21 21.09 50.31
N ALA A 216 -25.12 21.64 49.75
CA ALA A 216 -23.89 21.93 50.50
C ALA A 216 -24.07 22.92 51.67
N ARG A 217 -25.11 23.76 51.66
CA ARG A 217 -25.40 24.70 52.75
C ARG A 217 -26.16 24.05 53.90
N THR A 218 -26.93 23.00 53.59
CA THR A 218 -27.74 22.24 54.56
C THR A 218 -27.15 20.86 54.81
N CYS A 219 -25.85 20.68 54.56
CA CYS A 219 -25.19 19.39 54.69
C CYS A 219 -24.92 19.08 56.17
N PRO A 220 -25.45 17.98 56.73
CA PRO A 220 -25.24 17.63 58.14
C PRO A 220 -23.76 17.46 58.48
N MET A 221 -22.97 16.90 57.55
CA MET A 221 -21.52 16.72 57.71
C MET A 221 -20.77 18.05 57.89
N LYS A 222 -21.29 19.16 57.38
CA LYS A 222 -20.71 20.49 57.61
C LYS A 222 -21.08 21.12 58.94
N GLN A 223 -22.24 20.76 59.49
CA GLN A 223 -22.67 21.27 60.80
C GLN A 223 -21.87 20.63 61.93
N HIS A 224 -21.48 19.36 61.79
CA HIS A 224 -20.62 18.68 62.76
C HIS A 224 -19.15 19.13 62.72
N ALA A 225 -18.65 19.64 61.59
CA ALA A 225 -17.26 20.13 61.47
C ALA A 225 -17.02 21.48 62.19
N TYR A 226 -18.07 22.25 62.51
CA TYR A 226 -17.94 23.54 63.19
C TYR A 226 -17.89 23.41 64.72
N GLN A 227 -18.21 22.23 65.28
CA GLN A 227 -18.30 22.02 66.73
C GLN A 227 -17.05 21.39 67.35
N SER A 228 -15.97 21.18 66.58
CA SER A 228 -14.78 20.46 67.02
C SER A 228 -13.47 21.28 67.09
N ASN A 229 -13.51 22.62 67.04
CA ASN A 229 -12.33 23.44 67.31
C ASN A 229 -12.38 24.01 68.74
N PRO A 230 -11.55 23.54 69.68
CA PRO A 230 -11.31 24.26 70.93
C PRO A 230 -10.42 25.47 70.63
N THR A 231 -10.86 26.65 71.04
CA THR A 231 -10.02 27.85 71.10
C THR A 231 -9.03 27.70 72.25
N GLU A 232 -7.74 27.50 71.92
CA GLU A 232 -6.64 27.82 72.84
C GLU A 232 -6.63 29.35 73.07
N VAL A 233 -6.62 29.75 74.34
CA VAL A 233 -6.35 31.12 74.78
C VAL A 233 -5.07 31.04 75.62
N ASP A 234 -4.01 31.63 75.09
CA ASP A 234 -2.78 31.93 75.80
C ASP A 234 -2.97 33.13 76.74
N GLU A 235 -2.28 33.05 77.88
CA GLU A 235 -2.04 34.03 78.97
C GLU A 235 -3.18 34.36 79.96
#